data_AF-A0A9C6WMJ3-F1
#
_entry.id   AF-A0A9C6WMJ3-F1
#
_cell.length_a   1.000
_cell.length_b   1.000
_cell.length_c   1.000
_cell.angle_alpha   90.00
_cell.angle_beta   90.00
_cell.angle_gamma   90.00
#
_symmetry.space_group_name_H-M   'P 1'
#
loop_
_entity.id
_entity.type
_entity.pdbx_description
1 polymer ?
#
loop_
_entity_poly.entity_id
_entity_poly.type
_entity_poly.pdbx_seq_one_letter_code
_entity_poly.pdbx_strand_id
1 'polypeptide(L)'
;MKSPSSLFLRGHIPCANSLLTTYKGAPNATKHPIFYFCKSMQTNSYEIANGSYNPTVQQTKEKSMMEKQSKKIESIGAFQKLPIVMPSIDILGSALRKAKKISPTKGIANIAKREKNKGAKQLDALMKELAVPLRTYVESFPDKAYLHPYERSLIELTLGDGYYEKVLGKVDTLRKRVVSVGKEHASLCAKSSSKREAEERLNGGLKKIEEIFASERKVVDDLLGIAKTLRAMPVINLETPTLCLVGAPNVGKSSLVHVLSTGKPEICNYPFTTRVILMGHIVLNYQKFQVTDTPGLLKRQDEDRNNLEKLTLAVLSHLPTAVLYVHDLSGECGTSPSDQFSIYKEIKERFSGHLWLDVVSKFDLLKSSPVVYATEKPSLTEFELEKYRKSGPDGAIHVSVKTQQGLNELKKKVHELLSLQMVKIKDTMEQPTEVKGTTQSVTPNL
;
A
#
# COMPACT_ATOMS: atom_id res chain seq x y z
N MET A 1 4.43 -60.46 -12.25
CA MET A 1 3.03 -60.41 -11.75
C MET A 1 2.67 -58.93 -11.62
N LYS A 2 2.08 -58.34 -12.67
CA LYS A 2 0.64 -58.06 -12.88
C LYS A 2 0.07 -56.94 -11.99
N SER A 3 -0.39 -55.89 -12.67
CA SER A 3 -1.37 -54.88 -12.24
C SER A 3 -2.70 -55.49 -11.76
N PRO A 4 -3.52 -54.69 -11.06
CA PRO A 4 -4.92 -54.47 -11.46
C PRO A 4 -5.30 -52.97 -11.37
N SER A 5 -5.76 -52.31 -12.43
CA SER A 5 -7.11 -52.29 -13.03
C SER A 5 -8.16 -51.44 -12.28
N SER A 6 -8.60 -50.42 -13.01
CA SER A 6 -9.80 -49.59 -12.93
C SER A 6 -11.07 -50.24 -12.37
N LEU A 7 -11.91 -49.42 -11.72
CA LEU A 7 -13.36 -49.61 -11.70
C LEU A 7 -14.10 -48.27 -11.87
N PHE A 8 -15.02 -48.32 -12.83
CA PHE A 8 -15.98 -47.33 -13.29
C PHE A 8 -17.03 -46.99 -12.23
N LEU A 9 -17.54 -45.76 -12.26
CA LEU A 9 -18.94 -45.49 -11.96
C LEU A 9 -19.51 -44.51 -12.99
N ARG A 10 -20.42 -45.05 -13.80
CA ARG A 10 -21.26 -44.39 -14.79
C ARG A 10 -22.30 -43.51 -14.08
N GLY A 11 -22.48 -42.28 -14.56
CA GLY A 11 -23.70 -41.50 -14.41
C GLY A 11 -24.10 -41.00 -15.79
N HIS A 12 -25.26 -41.45 -16.26
CA HIS A 12 -25.70 -41.40 -17.65
C HIS A 12 -27.12 -40.80 -17.66
N ILE A 13 -27.44 -39.97 -18.68
CA ILE A 13 -28.79 -39.68 -19.26
C ILE A 13 -29.62 -38.56 -18.55
N PRO A 14 -30.44 -37.71 -19.24
CA PRO A 14 -30.37 -37.17 -20.62
C PRO A 14 -30.73 -35.67 -20.78
N CYS A 15 -30.43 -35.12 -21.96
CA CYS A 15 -31.20 -34.05 -22.61
C CYS A 15 -32.51 -34.60 -23.21
N ALA A 16 -33.61 -33.86 -23.10
CA ALA A 16 -34.78 -34.04 -23.98
C ALA A 16 -35.39 -32.69 -24.37
N ASN A 17 -35.71 -32.60 -25.66
CA ASN A 17 -36.30 -31.48 -26.38
C ASN A 17 -37.84 -31.53 -26.35
N SER A 18 -38.42 -30.34 -26.57
CA SER A 18 -39.74 -30.05 -27.17
C SER A 18 -41.00 -30.26 -26.32
N LEU A 19 -41.84 -29.22 -26.24
CA LEU A 19 -43.13 -29.17 -26.95
C LEU A 19 -43.72 -27.74 -26.90
N LEU A 20 -44.11 -27.26 -28.08
CA LEU A 20 -45.05 -26.15 -28.28
C LEU A 20 -46.46 -26.58 -27.87
N THR A 21 -47.21 -25.70 -27.21
CA THR A 21 -48.66 -25.57 -27.44
C THR A 21 -49.10 -24.12 -27.28
N THR A 22 -50.03 -23.79 -28.16
CA THR A 22 -50.62 -22.51 -28.55
C THR A 22 -51.68 -22.01 -27.56
N TYR A 23 -51.83 -20.69 -27.40
CA TYR A 23 -53.15 -20.08 -27.22
C TYR A 23 -53.24 -18.72 -27.94
N LYS A 24 -54.23 -18.64 -28.84
CA LYS A 24 -54.67 -17.46 -29.61
C LYS A 24 -55.61 -16.59 -28.76
N GLY A 25 -55.63 -15.28 -29.02
CA GLY A 25 -56.84 -14.44 -28.81
C GLY A 25 -56.59 -13.00 -28.34
N ALA A 26 -56.43 -12.07 -29.28
CA ALA A 26 -56.62 -10.62 -29.12
C ALA A 26 -58.14 -10.26 -29.09
N PRO A 27 -58.62 -8.99 -29.08
CA PRO A 27 -57.94 -7.68 -29.03
C PRO A 27 -58.56 -6.65 -28.04
N ASN A 28 -57.89 -5.52 -27.79
CA ASN A 28 -58.47 -4.18 -28.03
C ASN A 28 -57.46 -3.05 -27.80
N ALA A 29 -57.48 -2.12 -28.75
CA ALA A 29 -56.62 -0.95 -28.83
C ALA A 29 -57.16 0.22 -27.99
N THR A 30 -56.27 0.98 -27.36
CA THR A 30 -56.47 2.41 -27.07
C THR A 30 -55.14 3.14 -27.22
N LYS A 31 -55.14 4.16 -28.09
CA LYS A 31 -54.07 5.16 -28.29
C LYS A 31 -54.22 6.27 -27.26
N HIS A 32 -53.13 6.96 -26.90
CA HIS A 32 -53.00 8.43 -26.66
C HIS A 32 -51.59 8.79 -26.12
N PRO A 33 -51.10 10.06 -26.18
CA PRO A 33 -50.08 10.49 -27.13
C PRO A 33 -48.75 10.97 -26.50
N ILE A 34 -47.77 11.19 -27.37
CA ILE A 34 -46.44 11.76 -27.09
C ILE A 34 -46.57 13.27 -26.83
N PHE A 35 -46.15 13.73 -25.64
CA PHE A 35 -46.01 15.15 -25.32
C PHE A 35 -44.56 15.61 -25.60
N TYR A 36 -44.42 16.44 -26.64
CA TYR A 36 -43.28 17.32 -26.85
C TYR A 36 -43.37 18.48 -25.86
N PHE A 37 -42.29 18.74 -25.11
CA PHE A 37 -42.16 19.95 -24.30
C PHE A 37 -41.05 20.82 -24.86
N CYS A 38 -41.45 21.85 -25.60
CA CYS A 38 -40.61 22.92 -26.12
C CYS A 38 -40.66 24.07 -25.10
N LYS A 39 -39.51 24.57 -24.65
CA LYS A 39 -39.44 25.82 -23.87
C LYS A 39 -38.49 26.81 -24.54
N SER A 40 -39.11 27.71 -25.29
CA SER A 40 -38.85 29.15 -25.46
C SER A 40 -37.42 29.67 -25.25
N MET A 41 -36.84 30.12 -26.37
CA MET A 41 -35.76 31.10 -26.44
C MET A 41 -36.23 32.46 -25.88
N GLN A 42 -35.37 33.11 -25.08
CA GLN A 42 -35.43 34.54 -24.82
C GLN A 42 -34.17 35.18 -25.41
N THR A 43 -34.38 36.08 -26.37
CA THR A 43 -33.36 36.90 -27.01
C THR A 43 -33.12 38.16 -26.17
N ASN A 44 -31.90 38.36 -25.70
CA ASN A 44 -31.42 39.68 -25.29
C ASN A 44 -30.29 40.11 -26.24
N SER A 45 -30.61 41.12 -27.04
CA SER A 45 -29.77 41.89 -27.94
C SER A 45 -28.86 42.84 -27.19
N TYR A 46 -27.55 42.84 -27.47
CA TYR A 46 -26.63 43.96 -27.25
C TYR A 46 -25.48 43.93 -28.28
N GLU A 47 -24.90 45.10 -28.49
CA GLU A 47 -24.41 45.66 -29.75
C GLU A 47 -23.04 45.18 -30.25
N ILE A 48 -22.85 45.32 -31.55
CA ILE A 48 -21.57 45.15 -32.26
C ILE A 48 -20.82 46.48 -32.20
N ALA A 49 -19.62 46.47 -31.62
CA ALA A 49 -18.65 47.54 -31.80
C ALA A 49 -17.29 46.96 -32.23
N ASN A 50 -16.94 47.33 -33.46
CA ASN A 50 -15.68 47.28 -34.21
C ASN A 50 -14.36 46.98 -33.47
N GLY A 51 -13.69 45.91 -33.92
CA GLY A 51 -12.38 46.00 -34.57
C GLY A 51 -11.12 46.16 -33.71
N SER A 52 -10.27 45.12 -33.70
CA SER A 52 -8.92 45.20 -34.28
C SER A 52 -8.26 43.81 -34.30
N TYR A 53 -7.82 43.41 -35.49
CA TYR A 53 -7.03 42.21 -35.75
C TYR A 53 -5.53 42.54 -35.54
N ASN A 54 -4.77 41.68 -34.85
CA ASN A 54 -3.36 41.42 -35.18
C ASN A 54 -2.79 40.21 -34.39
N PRO A 55 -1.72 39.56 -34.89
CA PRO A 55 -1.65 38.11 -34.99
C PRO A 55 -0.78 37.42 -33.92
N THR A 56 -0.99 36.12 -33.80
CA THR A 56 -0.26 35.13 -33.01
C THR A 56 1.24 35.08 -33.37
N VAL A 57 2.13 35.43 -32.44
CA VAL A 57 3.54 34.97 -32.44
C VAL A 57 4.04 34.80 -30.98
N GLN A 58 4.52 33.59 -30.68
CA GLN A 58 5.42 33.22 -29.56
C GLN A 58 4.92 33.30 -28.11
N GLN A 59 4.15 32.29 -27.68
CA GLN A 59 4.16 31.81 -26.29
C GLN A 59 4.08 30.28 -26.25
N THR A 60 5.13 29.59 -26.71
CA THR A 60 5.23 28.12 -26.64
C THR A 60 6.47 27.62 -25.89
N LYS A 61 7.09 28.45 -25.04
CA LYS A 61 8.27 28.04 -24.25
C LYS A 61 8.18 28.20 -22.74
N GLU A 62 7.12 28.77 -22.18
CA GLU A 62 7.02 28.93 -20.72
C GLU A 62 6.14 27.88 -20.01
N LYS A 63 5.31 27.13 -20.75
CA LYS A 63 4.46 26.08 -20.15
C LYS A 63 5.17 24.78 -19.77
N SER A 64 6.43 24.57 -20.19
CA SER A 64 7.18 23.34 -19.86
C SER A 64 8.14 23.48 -18.68
N MET A 65 8.15 24.61 -17.97
CA MET A 65 9.05 24.85 -16.83
C MET A 65 8.35 25.08 -15.48
N MET A 66 7.01 25.10 -15.43
CA MET A 66 6.23 25.25 -14.18
C MET A 66 5.55 23.97 -13.67
N GLU A 67 5.89 22.79 -14.22
CA GLU A 67 5.38 21.49 -13.74
C GLU A 67 6.45 20.62 -13.06
N LYS A 68 7.49 21.25 -12.50
CA LYS A 68 8.19 20.68 -11.34
C LYS A 68 7.55 21.25 -10.08
N GLN A 69 6.28 20.91 -9.85
CA GLN A 69 5.71 21.02 -8.52
C GLN A 69 6.64 20.27 -7.56
N SER A 70 7.08 20.92 -6.48
CA SER A 70 7.67 20.26 -5.33
C SER A 70 6.74 19.10 -4.96
N LYS A 71 7.11 17.87 -5.31
CA LYS A 71 6.27 16.69 -5.09
C LYS A 71 6.06 16.59 -3.58
N LYS A 72 4.87 16.99 -3.13
CA LYS A 72 4.45 16.93 -1.73
C LYS A 72 4.58 15.47 -1.29
N ILE A 73 5.13 15.22 -0.10
CA ILE A 73 5.14 13.88 0.51
C ILE A 73 3.69 13.38 0.49
N GLU A 74 3.48 12.18 -0.07
CA GLU A 74 2.15 11.61 -0.21
C GLU A 74 1.55 11.32 1.18
N SER A 75 0.24 11.51 1.32
CA SER A 75 -0.52 11.01 2.47
C SER A 75 -0.45 9.48 2.51
N ILE A 76 -0.48 8.88 3.69
CA ILE A 76 -0.57 7.41 3.87
C ILE A 76 -1.72 6.83 3.04
N GLY A 77 -1.52 5.62 2.50
CA GLY A 77 -2.49 4.89 1.68
C GLY A 77 -2.06 4.77 0.21
N ALA A 78 -0.77 4.94 -0.08
CA ALA A 78 -0.26 4.82 -1.45
C ALA A 78 -0.38 3.38 -1.97
N PHE A 79 -0.24 2.38 -1.08
CA PHE A 79 -0.27 0.97 -1.46
C PHE A 79 -1.63 0.50 -1.99
N GLN A 80 -2.73 1.07 -1.52
CA GLN A 80 -4.08 0.70 -1.92
C GLN A 80 -4.45 1.27 -3.29
N LYS A 81 -3.71 2.28 -3.74
CA LYS A 81 -3.85 2.89 -5.07
C LYS A 81 -3.01 2.17 -6.14
N LEU A 82 -2.21 1.17 -5.76
CA LEU A 82 -1.38 0.43 -6.71
C LEU A 82 -2.23 -0.27 -7.79
N PRO A 83 -1.78 -0.28 -9.06
CA PRO A 83 -2.51 -0.92 -10.14
C PRO A 83 -2.52 -2.44 -9.98
N ILE A 84 -3.54 -3.07 -10.56
CA ILE A 84 -3.56 -4.52 -10.72
C ILE A 84 -2.58 -4.90 -11.84
N VAL A 85 -1.45 -5.47 -11.44
CA VAL A 85 -0.48 -6.05 -12.37
C VAL A 85 -1.02 -7.40 -12.87
N MET A 86 -0.95 -7.63 -14.18
CA MET A 86 -1.33 -8.90 -14.80
C MET A 86 -0.12 -9.86 -14.87
N PRO A 87 -0.30 -11.19 -14.76
CA PRO A 87 0.80 -12.15 -14.92
C PRO A 87 1.50 -11.99 -16.26
N SER A 88 2.81 -12.22 -16.31
CA SER A 88 3.61 -11.99 -17.53
C SER A 88 3.11 -12.83 -18.72
N ILE A 89 2.68 -14.06 -18.45
CA ILE A 89 2.19 -15.01 -19.46
C ILE A 89 0.91 -14.48 -20.11
N ASP A 90 0.03 -13.89 -19.32
CA ASP A 90 -1.24 -13.35 -19.80
C ASP A 90 -1.02 -12.06 -20.61
N ILE A 91 -0.07 -11.22 -20.20
CA ILE A 91 0.36 -10.03 -20.95
C ILE A 91 0.82 -10.44 -22.35
N LEU A 92 1.77 -11.39 -22.42
CA LEU A 92 2.31 -11.87 -23.68
C LEU A 92 1.25 -12.54 -24.55
N GLY A 93 0.45 -13.44 -23.98
CA GLY A 93 -0.59 -14.16 -24.69
C GLY A 93 -1.68 -13.22 -25.23
N SER A 94 -2.10 -12.23 -24.45
CA SER A 94 -3.07 -11.22 -24.87
C SER A 94 -2.52 -10.35 -26.01
N ALA A 95 -1.28 -9.87 -25.87
CA ALA A 95 -0.63 -9.04 -26.88
C ALA A 95 -0.45 -9.78 -28.22
N LEU A 96 0.01 -11.03 -28.19
CA LEU A 96 0.14 -11.87 -29.39
C LEU A 96 -1.20 -12.11 -30.08
N ARG A 97 -2.28 -12.39 -29.32
CA ARG A 97 -3.62 -12.58 -29.89
C ARG A 97 -4.13 -11.31 -30.56
N LYS A 98 -3.94 -10.14 -29.93
CA LYS A 98 -4.38 -8.85 -30.49
C LYS A 98 -3.58 -8.48 -31.74
N ALA A 99 -2.26 -8.68 -31.73
CA ALA A 99 -1.42 -8.44 -32.90
C ALA A 99 -1.82 -9.34 -34.08
N LYS A 100 -2.07 -10.64 -33.84
CA LYS A 100 -2.49 -11.58 -34.90
C LYS A 100 -3.82 -11.19 -35.56
N LYS A 101 -4.74 -10.52 -34.86
CA LYS A 101 -6.05 -10.09 -35.39
C LYS A 101 -5.98 -8.92 -36.37
N ILE A 102 -4.84 -8.25 -36.51
CA ILE A 102 -4.72 -7.08 -37.39
C ILE A 102 -4.84 -7.49 -38.85
N SER A 103 -5.88 -6.97 -39.48
CA SER A 103 -6.18 -7.21 -40.88
C SER A 103 -5.34 -6.32 -41.81
N PRO A 104 -5.09 -6.77 -43.06
CA PRO A 104 -4.50 -5.92 -44.08
C PRO A 104 -5.29 -4.62 -44.29
N THR A 105 -4.59 -3.57 -44.71
CA THR A 105 -5.24 -2.29 -45.03
C THR A 105 -6.03 -2.44 -46.34
N LYS A 106 -7.33 -2.10 -46.31
CA LYS A 106 -8.20 -2.14 -47.49
C LYS A 106 -7.69 -1.17 -48.56
N GLY A 107 -7.91 -1.48 -49.84
CA GLY A 107 -7.60 -0.59 -50.96
C GLY A 107 -6.16 -0.64 -51.51
N ILE A 108 -5.25 -1.41 -50.92
CA ILE A 108 -3.88 -1.56 -51.45
C ILE A 108 -3.86 -2.69 -52.49
N ALA A 109 -3.79 -2.37 -53.78
CA ALA A 109 -3.74 -3.37 -54.86
C ALA A 109 -2.44 -4.20 -54.86
N ASN A 110 -1.28 -3.55 -54.69
CA ASN A 110 0.01 -4.24 -54.70
C ASN A 110 0.15 -5.18 -53.49
N ILE A 111 0.30 -6.48 -53.77
CA ILE A 111 0.37 -7.56 -52.77
C ILE A 111 1.56 -7.37 -51.82
N ALA A 112 2.75 -7.08 -52.34
CA ALA A 112 3.94 -6.87 -51.51
C ALA A 112 3.78 -5.63 -50.61
N LYS A 113 3.24 -4.53 -51.12
CA LYS A 113 2.93 -3.32 -50.35
C LYS A 113 1.87 -3.59 -49.27
N ARG A 114 0.89 -4.43 -49.57
CA ARG A 114 -0.17 -4.82 -48.62
C ARG A 114 0.40 -5.63 -47.46
N GLU A 115 1.20 -6.66 -47.75
CA GLU A 115 1.76 -7.54 -46.71
C GLU A 115 2.81 -6.83 -45.85
N LYS A 116 3.68 -6.00 -46.42
CA LYS A 116 4.63 -5.23 -45.60
C LYS A 116 3.96 -4.23 -44.66
N ASN A 117 2.90 -3.56 -45.13
CA ASN A 117 2.11 -2.66 -44.29
C ASN A 117 1.37 -3.42 -43.17
N LYS A 118 0.84 -4.61 -43.48
CA LYS A 118 0.20 -5.48 -42.49
C LYS A 118 1.22 -5.94 -41.43
N GLY A 119 2.38 -6.45 -41.86
CA GLY A 119 3.43 -6.92 -40.96
C GLY A 119 3.97 -5.82 -40.05
N ALA A 120 4.25 -4.63 -40.60
CA ALA A 120 4.66 -3.48 -39.81
C ALA A 120 3.60 -3.06 -38.78
N LYS A 121 2.31 -3.05 -39.16
CA LYS A 121 1.20 -2.79 -38.21
C LYS A 121 1.08 -3.85 -37.13
N GLN A 122 1.30 -5.13 -37.47
CA GLN A 122 1.28 -6.23 -36.51
C GLN A 122 2.39 -6.11 -35.47
N LEU A 123 3.61 -5.79 -35.90
CA LEU A 123 4.76 -5.58 -35.01
C LEU A 123 4.57 -4.34 -34.11
N ASP A 124 4.11 -3.22 -34.68
CA ASP A 124 3.81 -1.99 -33.93
C ASP A 124 2.73 -2.22 -32.87
N ALA A 125 1.69 -2.98 -33.20
CA ALA A 125 0.65 -3.32 -32.23
C ALA A 125 1.15 -4.27 -31.14
N LEU A 126 1.92 -5.32 -31.48
CA LEU A 126 2.51 -6.19 -30.45
C LEU A 126 3.38 -5.39 -29.49
N MET A 127 4.24 -4.52 -30.03
CA MET A 127 5.08 -3.61 -29.26
C MET A 127 4.24 -2.74 -28.32
N LYS A 128 3.17 -2.10 -28.82
CA LYS A 128 2.30 -1.23 -28.01
C LYS A 128 1.56 -1.99 -26.93
N GLU A 129 0.98 -3.15 -27.27
CA GLU A 129 0.24 -3.99 -26.33
C GLU A 129 1.11 -4.53 -25.19
N LEU A 130 2.41 -4.70 -25.42
CA LEU A 130 3.39 -5.03 -24.37
C LEU A 130 3.86 -3.78 -23.62
N ALA A 131 4.23 -2.72 -24.33
CA ALA A 131 4.92 -1.58 -23.73
C ALA A 131 3.99 -0.66 -22.90
N VAL A 132 2.72 -0.51 -23.32
CA VAL A 132 1.77 0.39 -22.64
C VAL A 132 1.44 -0.10 -21.22
N PRO A 133 1.11 -1.39 -20.98
CA PRO A 133 0.91 -1.89 -19.62
C PRO A 133 2.16 -1.72 -18.74
N LEU A 134 3.34 -2.08 -19.25
CA LEU A 134 4.59 -1.94 -18.49
C LEU A 134 4.88 -0.48 -18.11
N ARG A 135 4.62 0.45 -19.04
CA ARG A 135 4.71 1.89 -18.78
C ARG A 135 3.78 2.30 -17.64
N THR A 136 2.52 1.90 -17.76
CA THR A 136 1.47 2.25 -16.79
C THR A 136 1.83 1.75 -15.40
N TYR A 137 2.38 0.54 -15.29
CA TYR A 137 2.85 0.03 -14.00
C TYR A 137 3.97 0.87 -13.42
N VAL A 138 5.02 1.17 -14.19
CA VAL A 138 6.15 1.97 -13.70
C VAL A 138 5.71 3.38 -13.28
N GLU A 139 4.78 3.99 -14.01
CA GLU A 139 4.27 5.34 -13.71
C GLU A 139 3.29 5.37 -12.52
N SER A 140 2.56 4.29 -12.29
CA SER A 140 1.55 4.22 -11.21
C SER A 140 2.10 3.73 -9.88
N PHE A 141 3.31 3.17 -9.86
CA PHE A 141 3.98 2.80 -8.61
C PHE A 141 4.61 4.05 -7.98
N PRO A 142 4.36 4.31 -6.69
CA PRO A 142 4.87 5.49 -6.02
C PRO A 142 6.39 5.40 -5.87
N ASP A 143 7.06 6.52 -6.07
CA ASP A 143 8.49 6.60 -5.82
C ASP A 143 8.74 6.64 -4.30
N LYS A 144 9.57 5.71 -3.81
CA LYS A 144 9.91 5.55 -2.38
C LYS A 144 10.40 6.86 -1.75
N ALA A 145 11.04 7.73 -2.53
CA ALA A 145 11.52 9.03 -2.07
C ALA A 145 10.39 9.98 -1.60
N TYR A 146 9.18 9.82 -2.14
CA TYR A 146 8.02 10.69 -1.87
C TYR A 146 6.93 10.01 -1.02
N LEU A 147 7.09 8.72 -0.73
CA LEU A 147 6.22 8.02 0.22
C LEU A 147 6.35 8.59 1.62
N HIS A 148 5.26 8.45 2.38
CA HIS A 148 5.27 8.72 3.81
C HIS A 148 6.36 7.87 4.50
N PRO A 149 7.12 8.42 5.47
CA PRO A 149 8.22 7.69 6.13
C PRO A 149 7.81 6.32 6.69
N TYR A 150 6.62 6.22 7.28
CA TYR A 150 6.07 4.95 7.74
C TYR A 150 5.94 3.90 6.60
N GLU A 151 5.37 4.27 5.45
CA GLU A 151 5.22 3.37 4.30
C GLU A 151 6.59 3.02 3.69
N ARG A 152 7.55 3.96 3.71
CA ARG A 152 8.94 3.68 3.33
C ARG A 152 9.53 2.56 4.19
N SER A 153 9.38 2.66 5.51
CA SER A 153 9.84 1.61 6.44
C SER A 153 9.14 0.27 6.16
N LEU A 154 7.84 0.27 5.84
CA LEU A 154 7.13 -0.96 5.49
C LEU A 154 7.70 -1.63 4.24
N ILE A 155 8.05 -0.87 3.19
CA ILE A 155 8.71 -1.41 2.00
C ILE A 155 10.03 -2.08 2.39
N GLU A 156 10.88 -1.40 3.16
CA GLU A 156 12.19 -1.91 3.57
C GLU A 156 12.07 -3.17 4.42
N LEU A 157 11.17 -3.18 5.41
CA LEU A 157 10.93 -4.33 6.28
C LEU A 157 10.37 -5.55 5.52
N THR A 158 9.65 -5.32 4.42
CA THR A 158 8.98 -6.39 3.66
C THR A 158 9.83 -6.93 2.53
N LEU A 159 10.45 -6.05 1.75
CA LEU A 159 11.12 -6.37 0.49
C LEU A 159 12.64 -6.30 0.60
N GLY A 160 13.17 -5.73 1.68
CA GLY A 160 14.58 -5.40 1.84
C GLY A 160 14.98 -4.16 1.04
N ASP A 161 16.23 -3.74 1.26
CA ASP A 161 16.76 -2.51 0.68
C ASP A 161 17.01 -2.63 -0.82
N GLY A 162 16.47 -1.67 -1.58
CA GLY A 162 16.73 -1.50 -3.01
C GLY A 162 16.03 -2.52 -3.93
N TYR A 163 15.38 -3.56 -3.41
CA TYR A 163 14.70 -4.56 -4.24
C TYR A 163 13.53 -3.96 -5.02
N TYR A 164 12.74 -3.10 -4.37
CA TYR A 164 11.58 -2.42 -4.94
C TYR A 164 11.95 -1.59 -6.19
N GLU A 165 12.95 -0.71 -6.05
CA GLU A 165 13.43 0.18 -7.11
C GLU A 165 14.13 -0.61 -8.22
N LYS A 166 14.88 -1.65 -7.86
CA LYS A 166 15.54 -2.54 -8.81
C LYS A 166 14.54 -3.24 -9.71
N VAL A 167 13.42 -3.74 -9.17
CA VAL A 167 12.38 -4.40 -9.97
C VAL A 167 11.71 -3.38 -10.90
N LEU A 168 11.32 -2.21 -10.39
CA LEU A 168 10.74 -1.14 -11.22
C LEU A 168 11.66 -0.70 -12.36
N GLY A 169 12.95 -0.48 -12.07
CA GLY A 169 13.94 -0.12 -13.06
C GLY A 169 14.14 -1.19 -14.14
N LYS A 170 14.10 -2.47 -13.75
CA LYS A 170 14.16 -3.59 -14.72
C LYS A 170 12.91 -3.65 -15.58
N VAL A 171 11.71 -3.44 -15.04
CA VAL A 171 10.47 -3.37 -15.84
C VAL A 171 10.53 -2.23 -16.85
N ASP A 172 11.01 -1.05 -16.46
CA ASP A 172 11.18 0.06 -17.38
C ASP A 172 12.23 -0.23 -18.46
N THR A 173 13.31 -0.93 -18.10
CA THR A 173 14.34 -1.37 -19.05
C THR A 173 13.77 -2.36 -20.05
N LEU A 174 13.00 -3.36 -19.60
CA LEU A 174 12.29 -4.30 -20.48
C LEU A 174 11.37 -3.57 -21.46
N ARG A 175 10.57 -2.62 -20.95
CA ARG A 175 9.69 -1.78 -21.77
C ARG A 175 10.47 -1.04 -22.84
N LYS A 176 11.58 -0.39 -22.49
CA LYS A 176 12.45 0.32 -23.46
C LYS A 176 13.01 -0.61 -24.53
N ARG A 177 13.46 -1.81 -24.14
CA ARG A 177 13.96 -2.84 -25.08
C ARG A 177 12.88 -3.29 -26.06
N VAL A 178 11.68 -3.62 -25.57
CA VAL A 178 10.54 -4.01 -26.41
C VAL A 178 10.18 -2.90 -27.40
N VAL A 179 10.16 -1.64 -26.96
CA VAL A 179 9.90 -0.49 -27.85
C VAL A 179 10.98 -0.34 -28.92
N SER A 180 12.26 -0.44 -28.53
CA SER A 180 13.37 -0.30 -29.47
C SER A 180 13.33 -1.36 -30.57
N VAL A 181 13.23 -2.63 -30.16
CA VAL A 181 13.21 -3.78 -31.08
C VAL A 181 11.94 -3.81 -31.91
N GLY A 182 10.79 -3.47 -31.32
CA GLY A 182 9.53 -3.34 -32.03
C GLY A 182 9.59 -2.31 -33.17
N LYS A 183 10.14 -1.12 -32.90
CA LYS A 183 10.34 -0.07 -33.93
C LYS A 183 11.31 -0.50 -35.02
N GLU A 184 12.41 -1.15 -34.65
CA GLU A 184 13.42 -1.63 -35.59
C GLU A 184 12.81 -2.65 -36.57
N HIS A 185 12.18 -3.71 -36.06
CA HIS A 185 11.60 -4.74 -36.91
C HIS A 185 10.39 -4.25 -37.73
N ALA A 186 9.57 -3.34 -37.17
CA ALA A 186 8.48 -2.71 -37.94
C ALA A 186 9.02 -1.89 -39.12
N SER A 187 10.12 -1.15 -38.90
CA SER A 187 10.82 -0.39 -39.95
C SER A 187 11.41 -1.30 -41.02
N LEU A 188 12.08 -2.39 -40.63
CA LEU A 188 12.62 -3.40 -41.56
C LEU A 188 11.52 -4.03 -42.41
N CYS A 189 10.40 -4.41 -41.80
CA CYS A 189 9.24 -4.97 -42.50
C CYS A 189 8.69 -3.96 -43.52
N ALA A 190 8.52 -2.68 -43.14
CA ALA A 190 8.02 -1.64 -44.04
C ALA A 190 8.92 -1.40 -45.28
N LYS A 191 10.23 -1.64 -45.14
CA LYS A 191 11.25 -1.52 -46.19
C LYS A 191 11.38 -2.75 -47.10
N SER A 192 10.72 -3.87 -46.77
CA SER A 192 10.82 -5.09 -47.57
C SER A 192 10.36 -4.89 -49.02
N SER A 193 11.07 -5.59 -49.92
CA SER A 193 10.90 -5.50 -51.37
C SER A 193 9.83 -6.47 -51.89
N SER A 194 9.77 -7.68 -51.30
CA SER A 194 8.87 -8.76 -51.72
C SER A 194 7.91 -9.17 -50.61
N LYS A 195 6.82 -9.87 -51.00
CA LYS A 195 5.88 -10.48 -50.05
C LYS A 195 6.61 -11.45 -49.10
N ARG A 196 7.42 -12.35 -49.65
CA ARG A 196 8.14 -13.36 -48.89
C ARG A 196 9.08 -12.74 -47.86
N GLU A 197 9.84 -11.72 -48.28
CA GLU A 197 10.71 -10.98 -47.38
C GLU A 197 9.92 -10.32 -46.24
N ALA A 198 8.76 -9.71 -46.54
CA ALA A 198 7.92 -9.09 -45.52
C ALA A 198 7.40 -10.10 -44.48
N GLU A 199 7.00 -11.31 -44.92
CA GLU A 199 6.55 -12.41 -44.05
C GLU A 199 7.71 -12.95 -43.18
N GLU A 200 8.89 -13.13 -43.75
CA GLU A 200 10.10 -13.55 -43.01
C GLU A 200 10.49 -12.51 -41.95
N ARG A 201 10.48 -11.21 -42.30
CA ARG A 201 10.77 -10.11 -41.36
C ARG A 201 9.73 -10.01 -40.25
N LEU A 202 8.46 -10.21 -40.57
CA LEU A 202 7.37 -10.26 -39.59
C LEU A 202 7.58 -11.40 -38.59
N ASN A 203 7.78 -12.63 -39.09
CA ASN A 203 7.96 -13.80 -38.24
C ASN A 203 9.21 -13.68 -37.35
N GLY A 204 10.31 -13.17 -37.92
CA GLY A 204 11.53 -12.88 -37.16
C GLY A 204 11.30 -11.82 -36.07
N GLY A 205 10.59 -10.74 -36.39
CA GLY A 205 10.28 -9.69 -35.42
C GLY A 205 9.35 -10.15 -34.29
N LEU A 206 8.31 -10.93 -34.60
CA LEU A 206 7.41 -11.51 -33.60
C LEU A 206 8.18 -12.40 -32.62
N LYS A 207 8.98 -13.34 -33.17
CA LYS A 207 9.82 -14.24 -32.38
C LYS A 207 10.81 -13.47 -31.51
N LYS A 208 11.45 -12.43 -32.05
CA LYS A 208 12.44 -11.64 -31.31
C LYS A 208 11.82 -10.87 -30.15
N ILE A 209 10.67 -10.24 -30.36
CA ILE A 209 9.95 -9.51 -29.30
C ILE A 209 9.49 -10.50 -28.22
N GLU A 210 8.96 -11.65 -28.63
CA GLU A 210 8.53 -12.72 -27.72
C GLU A 210 9.69 -13.24 -26.87
N GLU A 211 10.84 -13.52 -27.47
CA GLU A 211 12.06 -13.95 -26.76
C GLU A 211 12.53 -12.92 -25.73
N ILE A 212 12.55 -11.63 -26.10
CA ILE A 212 12.96 -10.55 -25.18
C ILE A 212 12.01 -10.51 -23.98
N PHE A 213 10.70 -10.52 -24.22
CA PHE A 213 9.72 -10.48 -23.14
C PHE A 213 9.78 -11.74 -22.27
N ALA A 214 9.89 -12.92 -22.89
CA ALA A 214 9.99 -14.20 -22.19
C ALA A 214 11.26 -14.30 -21.32
N SER A 215 12.38 -13.74 -21.79
CA SER A 215 13.66 -13.75 -21.05
C SER A 215 13.60 -12.96 -19.74
N GLU A 216 12.77 -11.91 -19.68
CA GLU A 216 12.61 -11.05 -18.50
C GLU A 216 11.25 -11.20 -17.81
N ARG A 217 10.47 -12.22 -18.17
CA ARG A 217 9.11 -12.43 -17.66
C ARG A 217 9.03 -12.44 -16.12
N LYS A 218 10.06 -13.00 -15.48
CA LYS A 218 10.19 -13.08 -14.02
C LYS A 218 10.14 -11.69 -13.37
N VAL A 219 10.71 -10.67 -14.01
CA VAL A 219 10.71 -9.31 -13.45
C VAL A 219 9.28 -8.75 -13.37
N VAL A 220 8.44 -9.06 -14.35
CA VAL A 220 7.03 -8.64 -14.36
C VAL A 220 6.25 -9.40 -13.29
N ASP A 221 6.52 -10.70 -13.12
CA ASP A 221 5.91 -11.51 -12.06
C ASP A 221 6.39 -11.11 -10.65
N ASP A 222 7.65 -10.68 -10.50
CA ASP A 222 8.19 -10.11 -9.28
C ASP A 222 7.44 -8.80 -8.94
N LEU A 223 7.20 -7.93 -9.93
CA LEU A 223 6.40 -6.72 -9.75
C LEU A 223 4.96 -7.03 -9.36
N LEU A 224 4.37 -8.08 -9.95
CA LEU A 224 3.06 -8.60 -9.54
C LEU A 224 3.05 -9.05 -8.08
N GLY A 225 4.08 -9.78 -7.65
CA GLY A 225 4.29 -10.19 -6.27
C GLY A 225 4.32 -8.99 -5.33
N ILE A 226 5.17 -8.00 -5.63
CA ILE A 226 5.26 -6.74 -4.87
C ILE A 226 3.89 -6.06 -4.78
N ALA A 227 3.18 -5.91 -5.91
CA ALA A 227 1.89 -5.25 -5.95
C ALA A 227 0.86 -5.92 -5.04
N LYS A 228 0.84 -7.26 -5.02
CA LYS A 228 -0.07 -8.05 -4.18
C LYS A 228 0.29 -7.92 -2.71
N THR A 229 1.56 -8.05 -2.38
CA THR A 229 2.09 -7.96 -1.01
C THR A 229 1.80 -6.60 -0.39
N LEU A 230 2.09 -5.50 -1.11
CA LEU A 230 1.86 -4.15 -0.60
C LEU A 230 0.37 -3.81 -0.48
N ARG A 231 -0.48 -4.21 -1.44
CA ARG A 231 -1.94 -3.98 -1.37
C ARG A 231 -2.62 -4.68 -0.19
N ALA A 232 -2.05 -5.78 0.31
CA ALA A 232 -2.59 -6.53 1.45
C ALA A 232 -2.30 -5.87 2.81
N MET A 233 -1.44 -4.84 2.86
CA MET A 233 -1.10 -4.16 4.11
C MET A 233 -2.26 -3.30 4.63
N PRO A 234 -2.41 -3.17 5.95
CA PRO A 234 -3.42 -2.32 6.56
C PRO A 234 -3.17 -0.83 6.25
N VAL A 235 -4.25 -0.06 6.14
CA VAL A 235 -4.20 1.40 6.03
C VAL A 235 -4.36 2.02 7.41
N ILE A 236 -3.48 2.96 7.75
CA ILE A 236 -3.58 3.74 8.96
C ILE A 236 -4.06 5.15 8.61
N ASN A 237 -5.04 5.66 9.36
CA ASN A 237 -5.51 7.03 9.20
C ASN A 237 -4.76 7.97 10.14
N LEU A 238 -4.03 8.94 9.60
CA LEU A 238 -3.28 9.94 10.36
C LEU A 238 -4.15 10.94 11.13
N GLU A 239 -5.39 11.15 10.69
CA GLU A 239 -6.34 12.05 11.35
C GLU A 239 -6.97 11.41 12.58
N THR A 240 -6.99 10.08 12.65
CA THR A 240 -7.56 9.34 13.78
C THR A 240 -6.48 9.16 14.84
N PRO A 241 -6.68 9.64 16.09
CA PRO A 241 -5.71 9.44 17.14
C PRO A 241 -5.59 7.97 17.48
N THR A 242 -4.33 7.51 17.57
CA THR A 242 -4.01 6.11 17.77
C THR A 242 -3.25 5.92 19.09
N LEU A 243 -3.77 5.05 19.95
CA LEU A 243 -3.08 4.55 21.13
C LEU A 243 -2.23 3.34 20.73
N CYS A 244 -0.92 3.44 20.90
CA CYS A 244 0.04 2.40 20.64
C CYS A 244 0.44 1.72 21.94
N LEU A 245 0.15 0.42 22.09
CA LEU A 245 0.57 -0.35 23.26
C LEU A 245 1.99 -0.85 23.06
N VAL A 246 2.92 -0.44 23.93
CA VAL A 246 4.35 -0.77 23.86
C VAL A 246 4.78 -1.46 25.16
N GLY A 247 5.77 -2.35 25.08
CA GLY A 247 6.30 -3.07 26.24
C GLY A 247 6.92 -4.40 25.84
N ALA A 248 7.50 -5.12 26.80
CA ALA A 248 8.12 -6.42 26.53
C ALA A 248 7.13 -7.45 25.93
N PRO A 249 7.60 -8.53 25.28
CA PRO A 249 6.72 -9.62 24.88
C PRO A 249 5.93 -10.19 26.06
N ASN A 250 4.71 -10.70 25.82
CA ASN A 250 3.88 -11.40 26.82
C ASN A 250 3.49 -10.62 28.10
N VAL A 251 3.68 -9.30 28.14
CA VAL A 251 3.22 -8.43 29.25
C VAL A 251 1.70 -8.18 29.25
N GLY A 252 0.95 -8.73 28.30
CA GLY A 252 -0.52 -8.59 28.25
C GLY A 252 -1.07 -7.46 27.37
N LYS A 253 -0.26 -6.93 26.44
CA LYS A 253 -0.67 -5.89 25.48
C LYS A 253 -1.91 -6.26 24.68
N SER A 254 -1.91 -7.41 24.02
CA SER A 254 -3.05 -7.89 23.21
C SER A 254 -4.34 -8.02 24.04
N SER A 255 -4.23 -8.50 25.29
CA SER A 255 -5.36 -8.58 26.22
C SER A 255 -5.92 -7.19 26.56
N LEU A 256 -5.05 -6.20 26.75
CA LEU A 256 -5.47 -4.82 26.97
C LEU A 256 -6.14 -4.21 25.73
N VAL A 257 -5.66 -4.50 24.51
CA VAL A 257 -6.34 -4.08 23.28
C VAL A 257 -7.78 -4.61 23.23
N HIS A 258 -7.99 -5.88 23.55
CA HIS A 258 -9.33 -6.48 23.61
C HIS A 258 -10.24 -5.79 24.64
N VAL A 259 -9.70 -5.41 25.81
CA VAL A 259 -10.46 -4.77 26.88
C VAL A 259 -10.79 -3.30 26.57
N LEU A 260 -9.86 -2.59 25.93
CA LEU A 260 -10.00 -1.18 25.57
C LEU A 260 -10.89 -0.98 24.34
N SER A 261 -10.84 -1.91 23.38
CA SER A 261 -11.65 -1.87 22.18
C SER A 261 -13.14 -2.00 22.50
N THR A 262 -13.97 -1.16 21.87
CA THR A 262 -15.44 -1.22 22.00
C THR A 262 -16.01 -2.45 21.28
N GLY A 263 -15.36 -2.89 20.19
CA GLY A 263 -15.73 -4.06 19.41
C GLY A 263 -14.63 -5.12 19.35
N LYS A 264 -14.83 -6.16 18.54
CA LYS A 264 -13.76 -7.14 18.25
C LYS A 264 -12.62 -6.46 17.49
N PRO A 265 -11.37 -6.51 17.98
CA PRO A 265 -10.22 -5.99 17.24
C PRO A 265 -10.06 -6.68 15.87
N GLU A 266 -9.64 -5.90 14.90
CA GLU A 266 -9.30 -6.36 13.55
C GLU A 266 -7.88 -6.92 13.52
N ILE A 267 -7.65 -7.87 12.60
CA ILE A 267 -6.34 -8.48 12.39
C ILE A 267 -5.60 -7.72 11.30
N CYS A 268 -4.50 -7.07 11.66
CA CYS A 268 -3.59 -6.39 10.75
C CYS A 268 -2.53 -7.37 10.24
N ASN A 269 -2.60 -7.69 8.95
CA ASN A 269 -1.66 -8.58 8.29
C ASN A 269 -0.48 -7.79 7.73
N TYR A 270 0.69 -7.95 8.35
CA TYR A 270 1.95 -7.47 7.80
C TYR A 270 2.73 -8.65 7.20
N PRO A 271 3.08 -8.63 5.90
CA PRO A 271 3.64 -9.80 5.21
C PRO A 271 4.94 -10.37 5.80
N PHE A 272 5.73 -9.55 6.49
CA PHE A 272 6.98 -9.94 7.14
C PHE A 272 6.79 -10.41 8.59
N THR A 273 5.54 -10.51 9.05
CA THR A 273 5.20 -10.85 10.43
C THR A 273 4.56 -12.22 10.50
N THR A 274 5.06 -13.06 11.41
CA THR A 274 4.44 -14.36 11.72
C THR A 274 3.37 -14.24 12.80
N ARG A 275 3.34 -13.12 13.53
CA ARG A 275 2.40 -12.84 14.60
C ARG A 275 1.34 -11.86 14.11
N VAL A 276 0.11 -12.18 14.44
CA VAL A 276 -1.05 -11.31 14.23
C VAL A 276 -0.89 -10.06 15.07
N ILE A 277 -1.00 -8.89 14.42
CA ILE A 277 -1.09 -7.60 15.09
C ILE A 277 -2.58 -7.23 15.16
N LEU A 278 -3.03 -6.82 16.34
CA LEU A 278 -4.44 -6.46 16.56
C LEU A 278 -4.62 -4.95 16.52
N MET A 279 -5.64 -4.50 15.80
CA MET A 279 -6.07 -3.10 15.79
C MET A 279 -7.52 -3.03 16.25
N GLY A 280 -7.73 -2.47 17.43
CA GLY A 280 -9.05 -2.19 17.99
C GLY A 280 -9.51 -0.77 17.68
N HIS A 281 -10.81 -0.56 17.88
CA HIS A 281 -11.43 0.76 17.78
C HIS A 281 -12.12 1.09 19.08
N ILE A 282 -11.94 2.34 19.53
CA ILE A 282 -12.61 2.88 20.71
C ILE A 282 -13.60 3.91 20.23
N VAL A 283 -14.88 3.71 20.55
CA VAL A 283 -15.95 4.67 20.25
C VAL A 283 -16.46 5.22 21.57
N LEU A 284 -16.24 6.52 21.80
CA LEU A 284 -16.74 7.21 22.98
C LEU A 284 -17.22 8.61 22.59
N ASN A 285 -18.39 9.02 23.08
CA ASN A 285 -18.96 10.35 22.81
C ASN A 285 -19.00 10.73 21.31
N TYR A 286 -19.35 9.78 20.44
CA TYR A 286 -19.34 9.92 18.97
C TYR A 286 -17.97 10.17 18.35
N GLN A 287 -16.90 10.14 19.14
CA GLN A 287 -15.52 10.20 18.67
C GLN A 287 -14.97 8.79 18.47
N LYS A 288 -14.18 8.62 17.41
CA LYS A 288 -13.54 7.35 17.06
C LYS A 288 -12.04 7.49 17.29
N PHE A 289 -11.48 6.53 17.99
CA PHE A 289 -10.05 6.39 18.21
C PHE A 289 -9.60 5.00 17.80
N GLN A 290 -8.30 4.87 17.55
CA GLN A 290 -7.67 3.58 17.26
C GLN A 290 -6.83 3.14 18.45
N VAL A 291 -6.76 1.83 18.67
CA VAL A 291 -5.85 1.22 19.63
C VAL A 291 -5.14 0.07 18.94
N THR A 292 -3.81 0.11 18.86
CA THR A 292 -3.03 -0.93 18.20
C THR A 292 -2.15 -1.66 19.19
N ASP A 293 -2.14 -2.98 19.09
CA ASP A 293 -1.09 -3.80 19.66
C ASP A 293 0.18 -3.56 18.85
N THR A 294 1.33 -3.49 19.49
CA THR A 294 2.60 -3.54 18.78
C THR A 294 3.43 -4.73 19.23
N PRO A 295 4.25 -5.30 18.35
CA PRO A 295 5.18 -6.33 18.78
C PRO A 295 6.03 -5.89 19.97
N GLY A 296 6.33 -6.84 20.86
CA GLY A 296 7.10 -6.53 22.07
C GLY A 296 8.54 -6.15 21.76
N LEU A 297 9.09 -5.22 22.53
CA LEU A 297 10.48 -4.79 22.43
C LEU A 297 11.38 -5.57 23.40
N LEU A 298 12.60 -5.88 22.98
CA LEU A 298 13.61 -6.53 23.81
C LEU A 298 14.86 -5.65 23.92
N LYS A 299 15.66 -5.87 24.96
CA LYS A 299 16.89 -5.10 25.19
C LYS A 299 17.98 -5.56 24.24
N ARG A 300 18.16 -4.83 23.15
CA ARG A 300 19.18 -5.06 22.11
C ARG A 300 19.40 -3.80 21.28
N GLN A 301 20.55 -3.72 20.63
CA GLN A 301 20.90 -2.64 19.71
C GLN A 301 19.94 -2.60 18.51
N ASP A 302 19.77 -1.43 17.90
CA ASP A 302 18.81 -1.20 16.82
C ASP A 302 19.11 -2.05 15.58
N GLU A 303 20.39 -2.32 15.30
CA GLU A 303 20.85 -3.14 14.19
C GLU A 303 20.36 -4.59 14.33
N ASP A 304 20.43 -5.12 15.55
CA ASP A 304 20.07 -6.50 15.92
C ASP A 304 18.56 -6.72 16.15
N ARG A 305 17.76 -5.65 16.00
CA ARG A 305 16.30 -5.75 16.09
C ARG A 305 15.73 -6.50 14.89
N ASN A 306 14.81 -7.41 15.18
CA ASN A 306 14.05 -8.09 14.14
C ASN A 306 13.02 -7.12 13.50
N ASN A 307 12.40 -7.57 12.41
CA ASN A 307 11.45 -6.73 11.67
C ASN A 307 10.22 -6.33 12.49
N LEU A 308 9.83 -7.12 13.50
CA LEU A 308 8.70 -6.80 14.39
C LEU A 308 9.01 -5.63 15.34
N GLU A 309 10.21 -5.64 15.91
CA GLU A 309 10.70 -4.56 16.77
C GLU A 309 10.93 -3.28 15.94
N LYS A 310 11.48 -3.42 14.73
CA LYS A 310 11.65 -2.29 13.78
C LYS A 310 10.31 -1.71 13.32
N LEU A 311 9.28 -2.53 13.13
CA LEU A 311 7.92 -2.05 12.86
C LEU A 311 7.39 -1.19 14.02
N THR A 312 7.59 -1.63 15.27
CA THR A 312 7.16 -0.88 16.45
C THR A 312 7.86 0.48 16.52
N LEU A 313 9.16 0.51 16.25
CA LEU A 313 9.93 1.75 16.15
C LEU A 313 9.43 2.66 15.01
N ALA A 314 9.11 2.10 13.85
CA ALA A 314 8.58 2.86 12.71
C ALA A 314 7.21 3.48 13.03
N VAL A 315 6.34 2.76 13.75
CA VAL A 315 5.05 3.28 14.24
C VAL A 315 5.27 4.48 15.16
N LEU A 316 6.14 4.35 16.16
CA LEU A 316 6.43 5.45 17.10
C LEU A 316 7.11 6.64 16.40
N SER A 317 8.04 6.38 15.48
CA SER A 317 8.83 7.44 14.83
C SER A 317 8.05 8.24 13.79
N HIS A 318 7.04 7.64 13.15
CA HIS A 318 6.44 8.22 11.95
C HIS A 318 4.94 8.44 12.06
N LEU A 319 4.26 7.87 13.05
CA LEU A 319 2.82 8.04 13.22
C LEU A 319 2.51 8.91 14.45
N PRO A 320 1.48 9.76 14.38
CA PRO A 320 1.07 10.62 15.49
C PRO A 320 0.32 9.80 16.56
N THR A 321 1.07 8.96 17.26
CA THR A 321 0.55 8.04 18.28
C THR A 321 0.66 8.63 19.67
N ALA A 322 -0.21 8.17 20.57
CA ALA A 322 0.05 8.25 22.00
C ALA A 322 0.46 6.85 22.50
N VAL A 323 1.28 6.78 23.54
CA VAL A 323 1.92 5.54 23.99
C VAL A 323 1.30 5.08 25.31
N LEU A 324 0.81 3.85 25.32
CA LEU A 324 0.50 3.11 26.54
C LEU A 324 1.63 2.12 26.80
N TYR A 325 2.51 2.40 27.77
CA TYR A 325 3.59 1.47 28.09
C TYR A 325 3.13 0.47 29.14
N VAL A 326 3.28 -0.82 28.83
CA VAL A 326 2.81 -1.93 29.65
C VAL A 326 3.99 -2.62 30.30
N HIS A 327 4.02 -2.57 31.63
CA HIS A 327 5.01 -3.19 32.50
C HIS A 327 4.44 -4.46 33.11
N ASP A 328 5.26 -5.51 33.23
CA ASP A 328 4.93 -6.71 33.99
C ASP A 328 6.00 -6.95 35.05
N LEU A 329 5.69 -6.60 36.30
CA LEU A 329 6.62 -6.75 37.41
C LEU A 329 6.54 -8.14 38.06
N SER A 330 5.63 -9.02 37.60
CA SER A 330 5.47 -10.36 38.17
C SER A 330 6.56 -11.35 37.73
N GLY A 331 7.36 -11.00 36.71
CA GLY A 331 8.40 -11.88 36.15
C GLY A 331 7.91 -12.95 35.18
N GLU A 332 6.59 -13.10 35.00
CA GLU A 332 5.98 -14.16 34.19
C GLU A 332 6.07 -13.92 32.67
N CYS A 333 6.37 -12.69 32.23
CA CYS A 333 6.52 -12.39 30.80
C CYS A 333 7.81 -12.93 30.17
N GLY A 334 8.74 -13.45 30.98
CA GLY A 334 10.05 -13.94 30.53
C GLY A 334 11.09 -12.84 30.30
N THR A 335 10.78 -11.58 30.61
CA THR A 335 11.74 -10.46 30.61
C THR A 335 11.89 -9.92 32.04
N SER A 336 13.13 -9.79 32.53
CA SER A 336 13.37 -9.32 33.89
C SER A 336 12.83 -7.88 34.09
N PRO A 337 12.35 -7.49 35.29
CA PRO A 337 11.96 -6.11 35.55
C PRO A 337 13.09 -5.10 35.30
N SER A 338 14.34 -5.49 35.54
CA SER A 338 15.51 -4.64 35.25
C SER A 338 15.68 -4.36 33.76
N ASP A 339 15.48 -5.37 32.91
CA ASP A 339 15.56 -5.18 31.46
C ASP A 339 14.36 -4.41 30.94
N GLN A 340 13.16 -4.67 31.46
CA GLN A 340 11.97 -3.87 31.15
C GLN A 340 12.20 -2.39 31.51
N PHE A 341 12.79 -2.11 32.67
CA PHE A 341 13.14 -0.74 33.08
C PHE A 341 14.16 -0.09 32.13
N SER A 342 15.17 -0.85 31.70
CA SER A 342 16.18 -0.38 30.75
C SER A 342 15.53 0.01 29.40
N ILE A 343 14.70 -0.87 28.85
CA ILE A 343 13.98 -0.65 27.59
C ILE A 343 13.01 0.53 27.74
N TYR A 344 12.30 0.60 28.86
CA TYR A 344 11.38 1.70 29.14
C TYR A 344 12.08 3.05 29.11
N LYS A 345 13.22 3.19 29.82
CA LYS A 345 14.00 4.43 29.82
C LYS A 345 14.46 4.80 28.42
N GLU A 346 15.03 3.86 27.68
CA GLU A 346 15.50 4.05 26.31
C GLU A 346 14.39 4.56 25.38
N ILE A 347 13.23 3.89 25.37
CA ILE A 347 12.11 4.24 24.48
C ILE A 347 11.45 5.54 24.92
N LYS A 348 11.31 5.78 26.23
CA LYS A 348 10.71 7.01 26.77
C LYS A 348 11.58 8.24 26.50
N GLU A 349 12.90 8.11 26.56
CA GLU A 349 13.85 9.17 26.18
C GLU A 349 13.78 9.44 24.67
N ARG A 350 13.88 8.38 23.85
CA ARG A 350 13.85 8.46 22.38
C ARG A 350 12.56 9.07 21.84
N PHE A 351 11.42 8.77 22.47
CA PHE A 351 10.08 9.20 22.02
C PHE A 351 9.39 10.10 23.06
N SER A 352 10.16 10.99 23.68
CA SER A 352 9.68 11.95 24.70
C SER A 352 8.63 12.93 24.19
N GLY A 353 8.55 13.15 22.87
CA GLY A 353 7.54 14.00 22.24
C GLY A 353 6.12 13.41 22.20
N HIS A 354 5.94 12.13 22.53
CA HIS A 354 4.62 11.48 22.58
C HIS A 354 3.93 11.73 23.92
N LEU A 355 2.61 11.54 23.95
CA LEU A 355 1.88 11.46 25.22
C LEU A 355 2.02 10.05 25.78
N TRP A 356 2.42 9.92 27.04
CA TRP A 356 2.70 8.65 27.70
C TRP A 356 1.71 8.35 28.80
N LEU A 357 1.29 7.09 28.90
CA LEU A 357 0.57 6.53 30.04
C LEU A 357 1.16 5.18 30.41
N ASP A 358 1.61 5.07 31.66
CA ASP A 358 2.29 3.88 32.16
C ASP A 358 1.29 2.97 32.90
N VAL A 359 1.38 1.66 32.63
CA VAL A 359 0.45 0.66 33.17
C VAL A 359 1.23 -0.55 33.68
N VAL A 360 0.96 -0.97 34.92
CA VAL A 360 1.46 -2.25 35.45
C VAL A 360 0.37 -3.30 35.27
N SER A 361 0.60 -4.24 34.37
CA SER A 361 -0.31 -5.36 34.11
C SER A 361 -0.10 -6.50 35.10
N LYS A 362 -1.00 -7.50 35.05
CA LYS A 362 -0.97 -8.71 35.90
C LYS A 362 -0.85 -8.39 37.39
N PHE A 363 -1.46 -7.29 37.83
CA PHE A 363 -1.32 -6.81 39.21
C PHE A 363 -1.83 -7.80 40.27
N ASP A 364 -2.73 -8.70 39.89
CA ASP A 364 -3.16 -9.83 40.73
C ASP A 364 -2.01 -10.74 41.14
N LEU A 365 -1.01 -10.94 40.27
CA LEU A 365 0.15 -11.80 40.54
C LEU A 365 1.16 -11.15 41.49
N LEU A 366 1.39 -9.84 41.33
CA LEU A 366 2.26 -9.05 42.21
C LEU A 366 1.84 -9.11 43.68
N LYS A 367 0.53 -9.14 43.95
CA LYS A 367 0.00 -9.30 45.31
C LYS A 367 0.24 -10.70 45.88
N SER A 368 0.25 -11.72 45.02
CA SER A 368 0.30 -13.12 45.43
C SER A 368 1.72 -13.65 45.66
N SER A 369 2.70 -13.13 44.92
CA SER A 369 4.11 -13.51 45.06
C SER A 369 5.00 -12.35 44.61
N PRO A 370 5.49 -11.50 45.54
CA PRO A 370 6.48 -10.49 45.18
C PRO A 370 7.78 -11.19 44.83
N VAL A 371 8.14 -11.22 43.55
CA VAL A 371 9.40 -11.83 43.10
C VAL A 371 10.57 -10.99 43.62
N VAL A 372 11.26 -11.51 44.62
CA VAL A 372 12.50 -10.90 45.14
C VAL A 372 13.66 -11.34 44.25
N TYR A 373 14.03 -10.48 43.30
CA TYR A 373 15.28 -10.66 42.56
C TYR A 373 16.45 -10.24 43.45
N ALA A 374 17.18 -11.23 43.99
CA ALA A 374 18.38 -11.00 44.77
C ALA A 374 19.54 -10.56 43.85
N THR A 375 19.94 -9.29 43.91
CA THR A 375 21.25 -8.84 43.42
C THR A 375 21.80 -7.71 44.30
N GLU A 376 23.11 -7.70 44.44
CA GLU A 376 23.94 -7.08 45.49
C GLU A 376 24.23 -5.57 45.31
N LYS A 377 24.32 -4.86 46.46
CA LYS A 377 24.98 -3.56 46.78
C LYS A 377 24.65 -2.24 46.03
N PRO A 378 24.04 -1.26 46.75
CA PRO A 378 23.94 0.19 46.56
C PRO A 378 24.58 0.99 45.41
N SER A 379 23.99 1.11 44.22
CA SER A 379 24.23 2.28 43.33
C SER A 379 23.01 3.21 43.25
N LEU A 380 23.18 4.49 42.87
CA LEU A 380 22.05 5.44 42.72
C LEU A 380 21.00 4.97 41.69
N THR A 381 21.45 4.29 40.64
CA THR A 381 20.61 3.58 39.65
C THR A 381 19.78 2.45 40.26
N GLU A 382 20.19 1.92 41.40
CA GLU A 382 19.58 0.78 42.07
C GLU A 382 18.38 1.20 42.92
N PHE A 383 18.37 2.40 43.48
CA PHE A 383 17.22 2.92 44.24
C PHE A 383 16.00 3.13 43.33
N GLU A 384 16.19 3.72 42.15
CA GLU A 384 15.10 3.86 41.17
C GLU A 384 14.60 2.51 40.67
N LEU A 385 15.51 1.57 40.46
CA LEU A 385 15.17 0.21 40.04
C LEU A 385 14.43 -0.56 41.14
N GLU A 386 14.80 -0.41 42.41
CA GLU A 386 14.09 -0.97 43.55
C GLU A 386 12.68 -0.41 43.66
N LYS A 387 12.52 0.91 43.51
CA LYS A 387 11.20 1.56 43.47
C LYS A 387 10.36 1.03 42.31
N TYR A 388 10.95 0.95 41.12
CA TYR A 388 10.31 0.40 39.93
C TYR A 388 9.87 -1.06 40.13
N ARG A 389 10.70 -1.90 40.75
CA ARG A 389 10.35 -3.31 41.03
C ARG A 389 9.16 -3.44 41.97
N LYS A 390 8.97 -2.50 42.90
CA LYS A 390 7.88 -2.53 43.89
C LYS A 390 6.55 -2.03 43.31
N SER A 391 6.57 -0.92 42.58
CA SER A 391 5.33 -0.22 42.18
C SER A 391 5.25 0.16 40.70
N GLY A 392 6.31 -0.06 39.93
CA GLY A 392 6.46 0.46 38.57
C GLY A 392 6.83 1.94 38.55
N PRO A 393 6.75 2.60 37.39
CA PRO A 393 6.95 4.05 37.26
C PRO A 393 5.97 4.85 38.12
N ASP A 394 6.38 6.05 38.53
CA ASP A 394 5.52 6.94 39.30
C ASP A 394 4.27 7.34 38.50
N GLY A 395 3.09 7.18 39.11
CA GLY A 395 1.81 7.45 38.47
C GLY A 395 1.31 6.34 37.53
N ALA A 396 1.98 5.18 37.48
CA ALA A 396 1.52 4.05 36.70
C ALA A 396 0.20 3.47 37.26
N ILE A 397 -0.72 3.12 36.37
CA ILE A 397 -2.01 2.52 36.75
C ILE A 397 -1.83 1.02 36.90
N HIS A 398 -2.23 0.48 38.04
CA HIS A 398 -2.17 -0.95 38.32
C HIS A 398 -3.43 -1.66 37.82
N VAL A 399 -3.26 -2.60 36.88
CA VAL A 399 -4.39 -3.28 36.24
C VAL A 399 -4.23 -4.80 36.25
N SER A 400 -5.37 -5.48 36.35
CA SER A 400 -5.47 -6.90 36.08
C SER A 400 -6.66 -7.16 35.16
N VAL A 401 -6.38 -7.73 34.00
CA VAL A 401 -7.42 -8.17 33.07
C VAL A 401 -8.21 -9.34 33.67
N LYS A 402 -7.54 -10.21 34.45
CA LYS A 402 -8.15 -11.40 35.06
C LYS A 402 -9.15 -11.05 36.15
N THR A 403 -8.80 -10.13 37.05
CA THR A 403 -9.68 -9.71 38.16
C THR A 403 -10.50 -8.46 37.85
N GLN A 404 -10.32 -7.88 36.66
CA GLN A 404 -10.90 -6.61 36.21
C GLN A 404 -10.53 -5.39 37.07
N GLN A 405 -9.54 -5.52 37.97
CA GLN A 405 -9.07 -4.42 38.80
C GLN A 405 -8.39 -3.33 37.95
N GLY A 406 -8.69 -2.05 38.23
CA GLY A 406 -8.04 -0.90 37.59
C GLY A 406 -8.47 -0.60 36.15
N LEU A 407 -9.28 -1.46 35.53
CA LEU A 407 -9.67 -1.31 34.12
C LEU A 407 -10.54 -0.07 33.85
N ASN A 408 -11.45 0.27 34.76
CA ASN A 408 -12.32 1.45 34.62
C ASN A 408 -11.52 2.76 34.69
N GLU A 409 -10.56 2.83 35.62
CA GLU A 409 -9.64 3.96 35.73
C GLU A 409 -8.77 4.09 34.48
N LEU A 410 -8.21 2.97 34.01
CA LEU A 410 -7.44 2.91 32.76
C LEU A 410 -8.24 3.44 31.57
N LYS A 411 -9.49 2.98 31.38
CA LYS A 411 -10.35 3.44 30.28
C LYS A 411 -10.57 4.95 30.30
N LYS A 412 -10.81 5.52 31.49
CA LYS A 412 -10.97 6.97 31.67
C LYS A 412 -9.70 7.73 31.30
N LYS A 413 -8.53 7.28 31.78
CA LYS A 413 -7.23 7.89 31.51
C LYS A 413 -6.81 7.79 30.05
N VAL A 414 -7.08 6.65 29.41
CA VAL A 414 -6.87 6.46 27.97
C VAL A 414 -7.73 7.43 27.16
N HIS A 415 -8.97 7.65 27.55
CA HIS A 415 -9.84 8.63 26.87
C HIS A 415 -9.33 10.07 27.02
N GLU A 416 -8.92 10.47 28.23
CA GLU A 416 -8.30 11.79 28.47
C GLU A 416 -7.07 11.99 27.55
N LEU A 417 -6.19 11.00 27.51
CA LEU A 417 -4.97 11.02 26.71
C LEU A 417 -5.24 11.05 25.19
N LEU A 418 -6.20 10.26 24.70
CA LEU A 418 -6.59 10.25 23.28
C LEU A 418 -7.28 11.55 22.86
N SER A 419 -8.04 12.18 23.77
CA SER A 419 -8.66 13.48 23.54
C SER A 419 -7.59 14.57 23.39
N LEU A 420 -6.55 14.55 24.25
CA LEU A 420 -5.41 15.46 24.12
C LEU A 420 -4.65 15.22 22.82
N GLN A 421 -4.46 13.96 22.43
CA GLN A 421 -3.80 13.62 21.16
C GLN A 421 -4.60 14.11 19.95
N MET A 422 -5.93 14.03 19.99
CA MET A 422 -6.80 14.58 18.94
C MET A 422 -6.59 16.08 18.76
N VAL A 423 -6.51 16.84 19.85
CA VAL A 423 -6.25 18.30 19.79
C VAL A 423 -4.88 18.56 19.18
N LYS A 424 -3.84 17.85 19.64
CA LYS A 424 -2.49 17.96 19.11
C LYS A 424 -2.41 17.68 17.60
N ILE A 425 -3.13 16.67 17.12
CA ILE A 425 -3.20 16.34 15.68
C ILE A 425 -3.84 17.48 14.89
N LYS A 426 -4.97 18.03 15.38
CA LYS A 426 -5.65 19.16 14.73
C LYS A 426 -4.76 20.40 14.65
N ASP A 427 -4.09 20.76 15.75
CA ASP A 427 -3.18 21.91 15.80
C ASP A 427 -2.02 21.77 14.78
N THR A 428 -1.51 20.54 14.62
CA THR A 428 -0.44 20.25 13.66
C THR A 428 -0.93 20.33 12.21
N MET A 429 -2.19 19.99 11.94
CA MET A 429 -2.79 20.06 10.61
C MET A 429 -3.21 21.48 10.20
N GLU A 430 -3.53 22.34 11.16
CA GLU A 430 -3.95 23.73 10.93
C GLU A 430 -2.77 24.70 10.71
N GLN A 431 -1.53 24.31 11.06
CA GLN A 431 -0.34 25.06 10.68
C GLN A 431 0.21 24.58 9.33
N PRO A 432 0.09 25.35 8.23
CA PRO A 432 0.76 25.01 6.99
C PRO A 432 2.27 25.06 7.23
N THR A 433 2.97 24.01 6.82
CA THR A 433 4.43 23.95 6.84
C THR A 433 5.03 25.03 5.94
N GLU A 434 5.29 26.21 6.49
CA GLU A 434 6.32 27.11 5.98
C GLU A 434 7.68 26.43 6.21
N VAL A 435 8.18 25.78 5.17
CA VAL A 435 9.57 25.33 5.13
C VAL A 435 10.44 26.59 5.10
N LYS A 436 10.94 27.02 6.27
CA LYS A 436 12.01 28.02 6.35
C LYS A 436 13.27 27.43 5.70
N GLY A 437 13.53 27.83 4.46
CA GLY A 437 14.80 27.60 3.80
C GLY A 437 15.90 28.37 4.52
N THR A 438 16.74 27.68 5.26
CA THR A 438 18.01 28.21 5.74
C THR A 438 18.97 28.30 4.56
N THR A 439 19.03 29.46 3.91
CA THR A 439 20.09 29.81 2.98
C THR A 439 21.37 30.02 3.79
N GLN A 440 22.22 28.99 3.89
CA GLN A 440 23.60 29.18 4.32
C GLN A 440 24.36 29.83 3.15
N SER A 441 24.68 31.11 3.30
CA SER A 441 25.57 31.85 2.42
C SER A 441 27.00 31.28 2.53
N VAL A 442 27.43 30.57 1.50
CA VAL A 442 28.84 30.19 1.31
C VAL A 442 29.57 31.41 0.74
N THR A 443 30.45 32.00 1.53
CA THR A 443 31.45 32.97 1.06
C THR A 443 32.53 32.25 0.25
N PRO A 444 32.94 32.76 -0.93
CA PRO A 444 34.06 32.20 -1.66
C PRO A 444 35.37 32.71 -1.05
N ASN A 445 36.26 31.80 -0.65
CA ASN A 445 37.64 32.14 -0.32
C ASN A 445 38.47 32.21 -1.61
N LEU A 446 39.24 33.30 -1.70
CA LEU A 446 40.36 33.53 -2.61
C LEU A 446 41.47 32.49 -2.44
#